data_AF-A0A9X1HEN3-F1
#
_entry.id   AF-A0A9X1HEN3-F1
#
_cell.length_a   1.000
_cell.length_b   1.000
_cell.length_c   1.000
_cell.angle_alpha   90.00
_cell.angle_beta   90.00
_cell.angle_gamma   90.00
#
_symmetry.space_group_name_H-M   'P 1'
#
loop_
_entity.id
_entity.type
_entity.pdbx_description
1 polymer ?
#
loop_
_entity_poly.entity_id
_entity_poly.type
_entity_poly.pdbx_seq_one_letter_code
_entity_poly.pdbx_strand_id
1 'polypeptide(L)'
;MDKVTFTRSELYSLVWKFPLVQIAKHYDISTMGIKNACDKMQIAVPNNRHWNKLEYKRTKAPKLSSDYIGSNEIDVVKKRYEMQLRKPSKQTPLLDLVQKIEHESNDFLMVKNKLENPAKIVSDTEKYSNFLKENNHENLEILNLNISDESLNRALLFMDAFIKLIEYRGHRFQKNNKGNDTVLFNNGIEIEIDLREALKRITIEGKRETSKYVSTGELILRAKKESIKNEWRDGKILLEYKLALILAKLELIAAE
;
A
#
# COMPACT_ATOMS: atom_id res chain seq x y z
N MET A 1 8.60 -12.64 19.88
CA MET A 1 8.97 -11.36 19.25
C MET A 1 10.46 -11.39 18.99
N ASP A 2 10.89 -11.20 17.75
CA ASP A 2 12.32 -11.22 17.42
C ASP A 2 13.02 -10.01 18.05
N LYS A 3 14.23 -10.22 18.54
CA LYS A 3 15.01 -9.22 19.25
C LYS A 3 16.41 -9.12 18.66
N VAL A 4 17.02 -7.96 18.80
CA VAL A 4 18.45 -7.75 18.61
C VAL A 4 19.03 -7.39 19.96
N THR A 5 20.02 -8.15 20.41
CA THR A 5 20.75 -7.86 21.63
C THR A 5 21.98 -7.04 21.28
N PHE A 6 22.16 -5.90 21.95
CA PHE A 6 23.35 -5.06 21.80
C PHE A 6 24.13 -5.04 23.10
N THR A 7 25.46 -5.07 23.01
CA THR A 7 26.30 -4.74 24.15
C THR A 7 26.41 -3.22 24.33
N ARG A 8 26.68 -2.74 25.55
CA ARG A 8 26.82 -1.31 25.85
C ARG A 8 27.88 -0.62 25.00
N SER A 9 29.01 -1.29 24.77
CA SER A 9 30.12 -0.78 23.96
C SER A 9 29.76 -0.73 22.47
N GLU A 10 29.10 -1.78 21.97
CA GLU A 10 28.63 -1.86 20.59
C GLU A 10 27.59 -0.78 20.29
N LEU A 11 26.58 -0.63 21.15
CA LEU A 11 25.52 0.36 20.98
C LEU A 11 26.09 1.79 20.98
N TYR A 12 27.04 2.08 21.87
CA TYR A 12 27.76 3.35 21.89
C TYR A 12 28.54 3.59 20.59
N SER A 13 29.31 2.59 20.13
CA SER A 13 30.07 2.69 18.88
C SER A 13 29.17 2.97 17.68
N LEU A 14 28.05 2.23 17.57
CA LEU A 14 27.08 2.40 16.50
C LEU A 14 26.46 3.80 16.50
N VAL A 15 26.00 4.27 17.66
CA VAL A 15 25.30 5.57 17.81
C VAL A 15 26.24 6.76 17.61
N TRP A 16 27.56 6.59 17.75
CA TRP A 16 28.55 7.62 17.43
C TRP A 16 29.19 7.49 16.04
N LYS A 17 28.96 6.37 15.35
CA LYS A 17 29.43 6.14 13.97
C LYS A 17 28.36 6.42 12.91
N PHE A 18 27.08 6.14 13.20
CA PHE A 18 25.98 6.25 12.24
C PHE A 18 24.79 7.04 12.79
N PRO A 19 24.04 7.77 11.94
CA PRO A 19 22.76 8.34 12.31
C PRO A 19 21.76 7.26 12.74
N LEU A 20 20.94 7.55 13.76
CA LEU A 20 19.97 6.61 14.33
C LEU A 20 19.02 6.00 13.28
N VAL A 21 18.67 6.74 12.23
CA VAL A 21 17.79 6.26 11.15
C VAL A 21 18.46 5.14 10.35
N GLN A 22 19.77 5.22 10.12
CA GLN A 22 20.53 4.19 9.43
C GLN A 22 20.64 2.93 10.28
N ILE A 23 20.96 3.07 11.57
CA ILE A 23 21.01 1.96 12.53
C ILE A 23 19.63 1.28 12.60
N ALA A 24 18.56 2.06 12.73
CA ALA A 24 17.20 1.56 12.79
C ALA A 24 16.79 0.76 11.53
N LYS A 25 17.29 1.17 10.36
CA LYS A 25 17.06 0.46 9.09
C LYS A 25 17.89 -0.82 9.00
N HIS A 26 19.15 -0.79 9.44
CA HIS A 26 20.06 -1.92 9.32
C HIS A 26 19.67 -3.09 10.24
N TYR A 27 19.24 -2.79 11.45
CA TYR A 27 18.87 -3.79 12.45
C TYR A 27 17.35 -4.06 12.53
N ASP A 28 16.56 -3.49 11.62
CA ASP A 28 15.10 -3.56 11.61
C ASP A 28 14.46 -3.21 12.97
N ILE A 29 14.91 -2.14 13.60
CA ILE A 29 14.41 -1.66 14.91
C ILE A 29 13.82 -0.25 14.81
N SER A 30 13.15 0.22 15.86
CA SER A 30 12.68 1.61 15.91
C SER A 30 13.77 2.55 16.40
N THR A 31 13.82 3.76 15.85
CA THR A 31 14.72 4.83 16.34
C THR A 31 14.43 5.14 17.81
N MET A 32 13.17 5.04 18.24
CA MET A 32 12.78 5.15 19.64
C MET A 32 13.33 4.00 20.49
N GLY A 33 13.31 2.77 19.97
CA GLY A 33 13.90 1.60 20.64
C GLY A 33 15.40 1.77 20.89
N ILE A 34 16.13 2.32 19.91
CA ILE A 34 17.55 2.66 20.07
C ILE A 34 17.75 3.74 21.14
N LYS A 35 16.94 4.81 21.13
CA LYS A 35 17.02 5.88 22.14
C LYS A 35 16.76 5.35 23.55
N ASN A 36 15.68 4.61 23.74
CA ASN A 36 15.34 3.99 25.02
C ASN A 36 16.44 3.05 25.51
N ALA A 37 17.10 2.34 24.59
CA ALA A 37 18.24 1.49 24.92
C ALA A 37 19.46 2.31 25.36
N CYS A 38 19.75 3.41 24.67
CA CYS A 38 20.82 4.33 25.05
C CYS A 38 20.55 4.97 26.42
N ASP A 39 19.33 5.40 26.68
CA ASP A 39 18.92 6.01 27.95
C ASP A 39 19.09 5.03 29.13
N LYS A 40 18.64 3.77 28.94
CA LYS A 40 18.80 2.70 29.94
C LYS A 40 20.26 2.36 30.22
N MET A 41 21.11 2.39 29.21
CA MET A 41 22.56 2.11 29.32
C MET A 41 23.40 3.34 29.65
N GLN A 42 22.77 4.50 29.90
CA GLN A 42 23.40 5.80 30.16
C GLN A 42 24.43 6.18 29.08
N ILE A 43 24.07 5.93 27.82
CA ILE A 43 24.87 6.25 26.64
C ILE A 43 24.44 7.62 26.11
N ALA A 44 25.37 8.57 26.06
CA ALA A 44 25.10 9.87 25.48
C ALA A 44 24.88 9.76 23.96
N VAL A 45 23.74 10.25 23.48
CA VAL A 45 23.38 10.25 22.06
C VAL A 45 23.72 11.61 21.43
N PRO A 46 24.39 11.66 20.25
CA PRO A 46 24.65 12.91 19.55
C PRO A 46 23.34 13.64 19.20
N ASN A 47 23.36 14.97 19.27
CA ASN A 47 22.23 15.76 18.78
C ASN A 47 22.05 15.56 17.25
N ASN A 48 20.83 15.72 16.74
CA ASN A 48 20.58 15.54 15.30
C ASN A 48 21.45 16.46 14.41
N ARG A 49 21.84 17.64 14.92
CA ARG A 49 22.71 18.58 14.20
C ARG A 49 24.14 18.05 14.02
N HIS A 50 24.57 17.09 14.84
CA HIS A 50 25.89 16.47 14.74
C HIS A 50 26.10 15.80 13.38
N TRP A 51 25.10 15.07 12.90
CA TRP A 51 25.16 14.34 11.62
C TRP A 51 25.13 15.23 10.39
N ASN A 52 24.61 16.46 10.52
CA ASN A 52 24.59 17.46 9.46
C ASN A 52 25.94 18.19 9.28
N LYS A 53 26.89 18.00 10.21
CA LYS A 53 28.24 18.55 10.09
C LYS A 53 29.15 17.61 9.29
N LEU A 54 30.09 18.20 8.56
CA LEU A 54 31.21 17.49 7.94
C LEU A 54 31.97 16.69 9.00
N GLU A 55 32.45 15.51 8.64
CA GLU A 55 33.00 14.50 9.56
C GLU A 55 34.12 15.05 10.44
N TYR A 56 35.04 15.85 9.88
CA TYR A 56 36.14 16.47 10.61
C TYR A 56 35.71 17.61 11.57
N LYS A 57 34.47 18.12 11.46
CA LYS A 57 33.88 19.14 12.35
C LYS A 57 32.95 18.55 13.41
N ARG A 58 32.85 17.23 13.49
CA ARG A 58 32.00 16.53 14.48
C ARG A 58 32.67 16.53 15.85
N THR A 59 31.88 16.75 16.89
CA THR A 59 32.35 16.66 18.28
C THR A 59 32.77 15.23 18.59
N LYS A 60 33.91 15.03 19.24
CA LYS A 60 34.34 13.68 19.64
C LYS A 60 33.32 13.06 20.60
N ALA A 61 33.14 11.76 20.49
CA ALA A 61 32.27 11.00 21.38
C ALA A 61 32.76 11.11 22.84
N PRO A 62 31.88 11.41 23.81
CA PRO A 62 32.24 11.47 25.22
C PRO A 62 32.59 10.06 25.69
N LYS A 63 33.60 9.95 26.56
CA LYS A 63 34.00 8.65 27.12
C LYS A 63 32.80 8.01 27.84
N LEU A 64 32.58 6.72 27.59
CA LEU A 64 31.63 5.91 28.35
C LEU A 64 32.00 5.96 29.83
N SER A 65 31.01 6.19 30.69
CA SER A 65 31.21 6.15 32.14
C SER A 65 31.61 4.72 32.57
N SER A 66 32.70 4.62 33.34
CA SER A 66 33.19 3.39 33.97
C SER A 66 32.29 2.91 35.11
N ASP A 67 31.49 3.81 35.68
CA ASP A 67 30.78 3.60 36.96
C ASP A 67 29.35 3.10 36.74
N TYR A 68 29.08 2.52 35.56
CA TYR A 68 27.78 1.99 35.21
C TYR A 68 27.59 0.60 35.81
N ILE A 69 26.60 0.47 36.69
CA ILE A 69 26.29 -0.76 37.45
C ILE A 69 25.16 -1.58 36.77
N GLY A 70 24.62 -1.10 35.62
CA GLY A 70 23.52 -1.77 34.94
C GLY A 70 23.95 -2.95 34.05
N SER A 71 22.97 -3.59 33.41
CA SER A 71 23.21 -4.70 32.46
C SER A 71 24.10 -4.25 31.29
N ASN A 72 25.09 -5.05 30.94
CA ASN A 72 25.98 -4.82 29.81
C ASN A 72 25.33 -5.14 28.45
N GLU A 73 24.19 -5.83 28.48
CA GLU A 73 23.43 -6.21 27.30
C GLU A 73 21.99 -5.69 27.38
N ILE A 74 21.46 -5.29 26.22
CA ILE A 74 20.08 -4.86 26.09
C ILE A 74 19.42 -5.43 24.83
N ASP A 75 18.25 -6.00 25.04
CA ASP A 75 17.38 -6.43 23.95
C ASP A 75 16.58 -5.26 23.41
N VAL A 76 16.69 -5.03 22.11
CA VAL A 76 15.80 -4.15 21.36
C VAL A 76 14.90 -5.01 20.48
N VAL A 77 13.59 -4.89 20.68
CA VAL A 77 12.60 -5.63 19.89
C VAL A 77 12.68 -5.17 18.44
N LYS A 78 12.86 -6.13 17.52
CA LYS A 78 12.76 -5.88 16.09
C LYS A 78 11.36 -5.38 15.76
N LYS A 79 11.29 -4.41 14.86
CA LYS A 79 10.05 -4.12 14.14
C LYS A 79 9.68 -5.40 13.41
N ARG A 80 8.76 -6.19 13.96
CA ARG A 80 7.94 -7.02 13.09
C ARG A 80 7.24 -6.06 12.15
N TYR A 81 7.51 -6.20 10.87
CA TYR A 81 6.65 -5.64 9.83
C TYR A 81 5.32 -6.43 9.77
N GLU A 82 4.79 -6.86 10.91
CA GLU A 82 3.35 -7.04 11.03
C GLU A 82 2.82 -5.61 10.96
N MET A 83 2.42 -5.21 9.75
CA MET A 83 1.50 -4.09 9.58
C MET A 83 0.20 -4.47 10.28
N GLN A 84 0.21 -4.44 11.61
CA GLN A 84 -0.95 -3.89 12.27
C GLN A 84 -1.05 -2.49 11.70
N LEU A 85 -2.04 -2.30 10.81
CA LEU A 85 -2.63 -1.00 10.50
C LEU A 85 -2.45 -0.18 11.77
N ARG A 86 -1.66 0.90 11.72
CA ARG A 86 -1.51 1.76 12.90
C ARG A 86 -2.93 2.10 13.31
N LYS A 87 -3.46 1.49 14.37
CA LYS A 87 -4.74 1.88 14.94
C LYS A 87 -4.53 3.35 15.29
N PRO A 88 -5.10 4.30 14.55
CA PRO A 88 -4.93 5.68 14.96
C PRO A 88 -5.53 5.78 16.36
N SER A 89 -4.88 6.56 17.21
CA SER A 89 -5.33 6.79 18.59
C SER A 89 -6.69 7.49 18.67
N LYS A 90 -7.27 7.86 17.52
CA LYS A 90 -8.63 8.38 17.36
C LYS A 90 -9.34 7.60 16.26
N GLN A 91 -10.54 7.09 16.56
CA GLN A 91 -11.45 6.60 15.52
C GLN A 91 -11.74 7.71 14.52
N THR A 92 -11.68 7.37 13.24
CA THR A 92 -12.08 8.24 12.15
C THR A 92 -13.30 7.63 11.47
N PRO A 93 -14.18 8.43 10.84
CA PRO A 93 -15.34 7.90 10.11
C PRO A 93 -14.96 6.82 9.09
N LEU A 94 -13.78 6.93 8.48
CA LEU A 94 -13.25 5.94 7.56
C LEU A 94 -12.97 4.60 8.24
N LEU A 95 -12.36 4.61 9.43
CA LEU A 95 -12.00 3.36 10.10
C LEU A 95 -13.18 2.67 10.76
N ASP A 96 -14.14 3.44 11.25
CA ASP A 96 -15.40 2.88 11.76
C ASP A 96 -16.15 2.19 10.62
N LEU A 97 -16.17 2.80 9.44
CA LEU A 97 -16.79 2.20 8.26
C LEU A 97 -16.03 0.99 7.73
N VAL A 98 -14.69 1.01 7.74
CA VAL A 98 -13.88 -0.17 7.38
C VAL A 98 -14.20 -1.33 8.30
N GLN A 99 -14.20 -1.12 9.63
CA GLN A 99 -14.54 -2.19 10.59
C GLN A 99 -15.95 -2.71 10.39
N LYS A 100 -16.90 -1.83 10.10
CA LYS A 100 -18.28 -2.20 9.78
C LYS A 100 -18.34 -3.09 8.54
N ILE A 101 -17.65 -2.72 7.46
CA ILE A 101 -17.60 -3.51 6.22
C ILE A 101 -16.90 -4.86 6.46
N GLU A 102 -15.80 -4.88 7.21
CA GLU A 102 -15.09 -6.11 7.58
C GLU A 102 -15.97 -7.08 8.36
N HIS A 103 -16.80 -6.58 9.27
CA HIS A 103 -17.71 -7.42 10.04
C HIS A 103 -18.94 -7.89 9.24
N GLU A 104 -19.54 -7.00 8.44
CA GLU A 104 -20.80 -7.29 7.73
C GLU A 104 -20.60 -8.00 6.38
N SER A 105 -19.44 -7.87 5.75
CA SER A 105 -19.22 -8.29 4.36
C SER A 105 -17.99 -9.18 4.19
N ASN A 106 -17.53 -9.85 5.26
CA ASN A 106 -16.29 -10.61 5.30
C ASN A 106 -16.13 -11.60 4.13
N ASP A 107 -17.21 -12.30 3.77
CA ASP A 107 -17.19 -13.31 2.70
C ASP A 107 -16.91 -12.74 1.31
N PHE A 108 -17.14 -11.43 1.11
CA PHE A 108 -16.92 -10.71 -0.15
C PHE A 108 -15.61 -9.91 -0.18
N LEU A 109 -14.85 -9.90 0.91
CA LEU A 109 -13.55 -9.21 0.99
C LEU A 109 -12.39 -10.05 0.49
N MET A 110 -12.61 -11.34 0.27
CA MET A 110 -11.60 -12.26 -0.25
C MET A 110 -11.70 -12.36 -1.77
N VAL A 111 -10.65 -11.91 -2.46
CA VAL A 111 -10.50 -12.14 -3.89
C VAL A 111 -10.13 -13.60 -4.11
N LYS A 112 -10.99 -14.32 -4.85
CA LYS A 112 -10.76 -15.74 -5.19
C LYS A 112 -9.62 -15.86 -6.20
N ASN A 113 -9.00 -17.04 -6.24
CA ASN A 113 -7.94 -17.36 -7.22
C ASN A 113 -8.50 -17.72 -8.61
N LYS A 114 -9.82 -17.85 -8.74
CA LYS A 114 -10.51 -18.18 -9.99
C LYS A 114 -11.89 -17.50 -10.01
N LEU A 115 -12.34 -17.11 -11.20
CA LEU A 115 -13.68 -16.59 -11.43
C LEU A 115 -14.72 -17.70 -11.24
N GLU A 116 -15.61 -17.51 -10.26
CA GLU A 116 -16.74 -18.39 -9.98
C GLU A 116 -18.02 -17.56 -10.07
N ASN A 117 -18.88 -17.90 -11.04
CA ASN A 117 -20.08 -17.11 -11.36
C ASN A 117 -19.79 -15.60 -11.41
N PRO A 118 -18.92 -15.15 -12.33
CA PRO A 118 -18.49 -13.76 -12.37
C PRO A 118 -19.64 -12.83 -12.76
N ALA A 119 -19.53 -11.55 -12.36
CA ALA A 119 -20.43 -10.51 -12.82
C ALA A 119 -20.47 -10.48 -14.37
N LYS A 120 -21.64 -10.20 -14.95
CA LYS A 120 -21.84 -10.28 -16.41
C LYS A 120 -20.79 -9.50 -17.19
N ILE A 121 -20.52 -8.25 -16.78
CA ILE A 121 -19.52 -7.39 -17.41
C ILE A 121 -18.10 -7.97 -17.33
N VAL A 122 -17.76 -8.70 -16.26
CA VAL A 122 -16.46 -9.39 -16.12
C VAL A 122 -16.39 -10.57 -17.08
N SER A 123 -17.45 -11.39 -17.15
CA SER A 123 -17.52 -12.52 -18.09
C SER A 123 -17.43 -12.05 -19.55
N ASP A 124 -18.12 -10.96 -19.88
CA ASP A 124 -18.11 -10.38 -21.22
C ASP A 124 -16.72 -9.79 -21.56
N THR A 125 -16.03 -9.21 -20.57
CA THR A 125 -14.64 -8.74 -20.73
C THR A 125 -13.66 -9.90 -20.94
N GLU A 126 -13.77 -10.99 -20.17
CA GLU A 126 -12.95 -12.20 -20.32
C GLU A 126 -13.14 -12.81 -21.71
N LYS A 127 -14.40 -12.96 -22.15
CA LYS A 127 -14.74 -13.40 -23.50
C LYS A 127 -14.13 -12.48 -24.55
N TYR A 128 -14.37 -11.17 -24.45
CA TYR A 128 -13.87 -10.20 -25.42
C TYR A 128 -12.34 -10.27 -25.59
N SER A 129 -11.59 -10.38 -24.50
CA SER A 129 -10.13 -10.55 -24.57
C SER A 129 -9.72 -11.83 -25.29
N ASN A 130 -10.45 -12.94 -25.08
CA ASN A 130 -10.22 -14.19 -25.80
C ASN A 130 -10.62 -14.10 -27.29
N PHE A 131 -11.72 -13.40 -27.59
CA PHE A 131 -12.33 -13.26 -28.92
C PHE A 131 -11.69 -12.20 -29.82
N LEU A 132 -10.82 -11.31 -29.32
CA LEU A 132 -10.00 -10.45 -30.20
C LEU A 132 -9.06 -11.24 -31.15
N LYS A 133 -9.06 -12.57 -31.07
CA LYS A 133 -8.44 -13.51 -32.02
C LYS A 133 -9.37 -14.00 -33.13
N GLU A 134 -10.69 -13.84 -33.02
CA GLU A 134 -11.69 -14.34 -33.99
C GLU A 134 -12.79 -13.30 -34.24
N ASN A 135 -12.81 -12.75 -35.46
CA ASN A 135 -13.64 -11.63 -35.92
C ASN A 135 -15.16 -11.85 -35.77
N ASN A 136 -15.74 -11.61 -34.61
CA ASN A 136 -17.19 -11.39 -34.44
C ASN A 136 -17.47 -10.41 -33.31
N HIS A 137 -18.10 -9.27 -33.64
CA HIS A 137 -18.43 -8.23 -32.68
C HIS A 137 -19.90 -8.36 -32.25
N GLU A 138 -20.13 -9.05 -31.13
CA GLU A 138 -21.34 -8.83 -30.34
C GLU A 138 -21.20 -7.47 -29.60
N ASN A 139 -22.32 -6.74 -29.43
CA ASN A 139 -22.37 -5.52 -28.60
C ASN A 139 -22.25 -5.89 -27.12
N LEU A 140 -21.05 -6.31 -26.70
CA LEU A 140 -20.73 -6.65 -25.32
C LEU A 140 -20.37 -5.38 -24.56
N GLU A 141 -20.93 -5.23 -23.36
CA GLU A 141 -20.50 -4.21 -22.40
C GLU A 141 -19.29 -4.77 -21.65
N ILE A 142 -18.13 -4.14 -21.79
CA ILE A 142 -16.84 -4.61 -21.23
C ILE A 142 -16.23 -3.58 -20.28
N LEU A 143 -15.42 -4.02 -19.33
CA LEU A 143 -14.67 -3.15 -18.41
C LEU A 143 -13.63 -2.31 -19.15
N ASN A 144 -13.45 -1.06 -18.72
CA ASN A 144 -12.40 -0.20 -19.23
C ASN A 144 -11.10 -0.50 -18.50
N LEU A 145 -10.35 -1.48 -19.00
CA LEU A 145 -9.06 -1.90 -18.44
C LEU A 145 -7.91 -1.37 -19.29
N ASN A 146 -6.94 -0.70 -18.65
CA ASN A 146 -5.69 -0.30 -19.30
C ASN A 146 -4.50 -1.04 -18.68
N ILE A 147 -4.39 -2.31 -19.04
CA ILE A 147 -3.47 -3.30 -18.45
C ILE A 147 -2.88 -4.19 -19.54
N SER A 148 -1.77 -4.85 -19.26
CA SER A 148 -1.20 -5.88 -20.13
C SER A 148 -1.94 -7.21 -20.01
N ASP A 149 -1.75 -8.08 -21.01
CA ASP A 149 -2.33 -9.43 -21.04
C ASP A 149 -1.91 -10.27 -19.82
N GLU A 150 -0.67 -10.08 -19.33
CA GLU A 150 -0.18 -10.77 -18.13
C GLU A 150 -0.93 -10.37 -16.86
N SER A 151 -1.40 -9.11 -16.80
CA SER A 151 -2.15 -8.56 -15.66
C SER A 151 -3.66 -8.76 -15.78
N LEU A 152 -4.16 -9.20 -16.94
CA LEU A 152 -5.58 -9.31 -17.24
C LEU A 152 -6.35 -10.20 -16.26
N ASN A 153 -5.89 -11.44 -16.07
CA ASN A 153 -6.59 -12.39 -15.20
C ASN A 153 -6.70 -11.85 -13.76
N ARG A 154 -5.63 -11.25 -13.24
CA ARG A 154 -5.61 -10.64 -11.91
C ARG A 154 -6.59 -9.47 -11.81
N ALA A 155 -6.62 -8.62 -12.83
CA ALA A 155 -7.55 -7.49 -12.88
C ALA A 155 -9.02 -7.96 -12.91
N LEU A 156 -9.34 -9.00 -13.69
CA LEU A 156 -10.69 -9.56 -13.75
C LEU A 156 -11.12 -10.15 -12.40
N LEU A 157 -10.24 -10.90 -11.72
CA LEU A 157 -10.51 -11.44 -10.38
C LEU A 157 -10.77 -10.32 -9.36
N PHE A 158 -9.95 -9.28 -9.39
CA PHE A 158 -10.11 -8.12 -8.52
C PHE A 158 -11.44 -7.38 -8.80
N MET A 159 -11.74 -7.09 -10.08
CA MET A 159 -12.96 -6.39 -10.45
C MET A 159 -14.21 -7.19 -10.15
N ASP A 160 -14.20 -8.51 -10.32
CA ASP A 160 -15.31 -9.38 -9.95
C ASP A 160 -15.63 -9.29 -8.46
N ALA A 161 -14.60 -9.42 -7.61
CA ALA A 161 -14.76 -9.29 -6.16
C ALA A 161 -15.24 -7.89 -5.76
N PHE A 162 -14.68 -6.85 -6.39
CA PHE A 162 -15.07 -5.47 -6.15
C PHE A 162 -16.54 -5.20 -6.52
N ILE A 163 -16.98 -5.66 -7.70
CA ILE A 163 -18.36 -5.50 -8.17
C ILE A 163 -19.33 -6.26 -7.26
N LYS A 164 -19.01 -7.51 -6.92
CA LYS A 164 -19.84 -8.31 -6.01
C LYS A 164 -19.97 -7.67 -4.63
N LEU A 165 -18.88 -7.08 -4.12
CA LEU A 165 -18.90 -6.37 -2.85
C LEU A 165 -19.78 -5.11 -2.91
N ILE A 166 -19.69 -4.33 -4.00
CA ILE A 166 -20.55 -3.16 -4.23
C ILE A 166 -22.02 -3.56 -4.25
N GLU A 167 -22.36 -4.58 -5.03
CA GLU A 167 -23.74 -5.09 -5.16
C GLU A 167 -24.26 -5.65 -3.85
N TYR A 168 -23.43 -6.38 -3.10
CA TYR A 168 -23.79 -6.90 -1.78
C TYR A 168 -24.12 -5.79 -0.78
N ARG A 169 -23.39 -4.66 -0.82
CA ARG A 169 -23.69 -3.48 -0.01
C ARG A 169 -24.89 -2.66 -0.52
N GLY A 170 -25.55 -3.14 -1.57
CA GLY A 170 -26.76 -2.57 -2.12
C GLY A 170 -26.52 -1.43 -3.10
N HIS A 171 -25.28 -1.18 -3.53
CA HIS A 171 -24.96 -0.21 -4.57
C HIS A 171 -24.95 -0.89 -5.94
N ARG A 172 -24.80 -0.13 -7.03
CA ARG A 172 -24.81 -0.70 -8.39
C ARG A 172 -23.54 -0.33 -9.15
N PHE A 173 -22.96 -1.31 -9.83
CA PHE A 173 -21.91 -1.08 -10.82
C PHE A 173 -22.52 -1.03 -12.22
N GLN A 174 -22.18 -0.01 -13.02
CA GLN A 174 -22.70 0.16 -14.38
C GLN A 174 -21.78 1.06 -15.24
N LYS A 175 -21.98 1.04 -16.55
CA LYS A 175 -21.45 2.08 -17.44
C LYS A 175 -22.27 3.35 -17.34
N ASN A 176 -21.63 4.51 -17.30
CA ASN A 176 -22.31 5.80 -17.45
C ASN A 176 -22.55 6.13 -18.93
N ASN A 177 -23.23 7.25 -19.20
CA ASN A 177 -23.55 7.71 -20.56
C ASN A 177 -22.33 7.96 -21.46
N LYS A 178 -21.12 8.06 -20.88
CA LYS A 178 -19.85 8.23 -21.61
C LYS A 178 -19.13 6.90 -21.85
N GLY A 179 -19.69 5.78 -21.38
CA GLY A 179 -19.06 4.47 -21.44
C GLY A 179 -17.97 4.25 -20.39
N ASN A 180 -17.92 5.07 -19.32
CA ASN A 180 -16.99 4.88 -18.21
C ASN A 180 -17.57 3.93 -17.16
N ASP A 181 -16.73 3.07 -16.60
CA ASP A 181 -17.07 2.24 -15.45
C ASP A 181 -17.42 3.13 -14.25
N THR A 182 -18.57 2.88 -13.63
CA THR A 182 -19.14 3.78 -12.61
C THR A 182 -19.82 2.99 -11.52
N VAL A 183 -19.67 3.45 -10.27
CA VAL A 183 -20.45 2.98 -9.13
C VAL A 183 -21.54 4.00 -8.84
N LEU A 184 -22.79 3.57 -8.96
CA LEU A 184 -23.97 4.31 -8.56
C LEU A 184 -24.34 3.92 -7.12
N PHE A 185 -24.22 4.88 -6.21
CA PHE A 185 -24.56 4.72 -4.81
C PHE A 185 -26.06 4.94 -4.59
N ASN A 186 -26.60 4.37 -3.51
CA ASN A 186 -28.04 4.44 -3.18
C ASN A 186 -28.60 5.85 -2.97
N ASN A 187 -27.73 6.83 -2.71
CA ASN A 187 -28.10 8.23 -2.63
C ASN A 187 -28.10 8.95 -4.00
N GLY A 188 -27.92 8.22 -5.11
CA GLY A 188 -27.90 8.76 -6.47
C GLY A 188 -26.55 9.34 -6.90
N ILE A 189 -25.51 9.24 -6.07
CA ILE A 189 -24.18 9.72 -6.42
C ILE A 189 -23.45 8.71 -7.30
N GLU A 190 -22.89 9.19 -8.41
CA GLU A 190 -22.06 8.42 -9.32
C GLU A 190 -20.58 8.70 -9.09
N ILE A 191 -19.78 7.65 -9.00
CA ILE A 191 -18.32 7.74 -8.92
C ILE A 191 -17.71 6.94 -10.08
N GLU A 192 -16.98 7.61 -10.96
CA GLU A 192 -16.25 6.97 -12.07
C GLU A 192 -15.08 6.15 -11.50
N ILE A 193 -14.93 4.91 -11.94
CA ILE A 193 -13.85 3.99 -11.57
C ILE A 193 -13.00 3.67 -12.80
N ASP A 194 -11.70 3.54 -12.60
CA ASP A 194 -10.74 3.18 -13.64
C ASP A 194 -9.67 2.26 -13.05
N LEU A 195 -9.48 1.09 -13.66
CA LEU A 195 -8.44 0.15 -13.27
C LEU A 195 -7.37 0.10 -14.37
N ARG A 196 -6.14 0.44 -13.98
CA ARG A 196 -5.00 0.54 -14.90
C ARG A 196 -3.76 -0.08 -14.30
N GLU A 197 -2.81 -0.39 -15.16
CA GLU A 197 -1.49 -0.84 -14.75
C GLU A 197 -0.51 0.33 -14.67
N ALA A 198 0.42 0.27 -13.71
CA ALA A 198 1.51 1.21 -13.66
C ALA A 198 2.51 0.92 -14.80
N LEU A 199 3.03 2.00 -15.39
CA LEU A 199 4.02 1.94 -16.45
C LEU A 199 5.35 2.46 -15.92
N LYS A 200 6.43 1.72 -16.19
CA LYS A 200 7.79 2.15 -15.91
C LYS A 200 8.45 2.60 -17.21
N ARG A 201 8.97 3.83 -17.20
CA ARG A 201 9.81 4.34 -18.28
C ARG A 201 11.19 3.70 -18.18
N ILE A 202 11.64 3.07 -19.25
CA ILE A 202 13.00 2.56 -19.42
C ILE A 202 13.68 3.31 -20.56
N THR A 203 14.97 3.59 -20.39
CA THR A 203 15.81 4.14 -21.45
C THR A 203 16.36 2.99 -22.28
N ILE A 204 16.23 3.08 -23.59
CA ILE A 204 16.83 2.14 -24.52
C ILE A 204 18.12 2.76 -25.01
N GLU A 205 19.25 2.12 -24.72
CA GLU A 205 20.55 2.53 -25.23
C GLU A 205 20.65 2.21 -26.73
N GLY A 206 20.99 3.22 -27.52
CA GLY A 206 21.15 3.13 -28.97
C GLY A 206 21.89 4.36 -29.50
N LYS A 207 21.96 4.53 -30.84
CA LYS A 207 22.60 5.72 -31.47
C LYS A 207 21.97 7.05 -31.03
N ARG A 208 20.74 7.03 -30.52
CA ARG A 208 20.04 8.12 -29.85
C ARG A 208 19.35 7.56 -28.63
N GLU A 209 19.35 8.30 -27.53
CA GLU A 209 18.55 7.93 -26.35
C GLU A 209 17.06 7.98 -26.71
N THR A 210 16.40 6.83 -26.58
CA THR A 210 14.94 6.73 -26.72
C THR A 210 14.38 6.13 -25.43
N SER A 211 13.10 6.37 -25.18
CA SER A 211 12.43 5.85 -23.98
C SER A 211 11.25 4.98 -24.38
N LYS A 212 11.09 3.86 -23.68
CA LYS A 212 9.93 2.97 -23.82
C LYS A 212 9.24 2.84 -22.46
N TYR A 213 7.92 2.68 -22.48
CA TYR A 213 7.15 2.31 -21.30
C TYR A 213 6.95 0.80 -21.27
N VAL A 214 7.17 0.20 -20.11
CA VAL A 214 6.94 -1.23 -19.86
C VAL A 214 5.99 -1.36 -18.67
N SER A 215 5.00 -2.23 -18.83
CA SER A 215 4.06 -2.61 -17.79
C SER A 215 4.76 -3.24 -16.59
N THR A 216 4.36 -2.89 -15.37
CA THR A 216 5.07 -3.33 -14.15
C THR A 216 4.41 -4.48 -13.40
N GLY A 217 3.21 -4.91 -13.80
CA GLY A 217 2.35 -5.83 -13.04
C GLY A 217 1.63 -5.20 -11.86
N GLU A 218 1.81 -3.89 -11.63
CA GLU A 218 1.22 -3.19 -10.49
C GLU A 218 -0.10 -2.54 -10.91
N LEU A 219 -1.18 -2.96 -10.27
CA LEU A 219 -2.51 -2.41 -10.52
C LEU A 219 -2.74 -1.12 -9.74
N ILE A 220 -3.49 -0.22 -10.35
CA ILE A 220 -3.92 1.06 -9.82
C ILE A 220 -5.42 1.19 -10.06
N LEU A 221 -6.18 1.26 -8.97
CA LEU A 221 -7.59 1.63 -9.00
C LEU A 221 -7.71 3.13 -8.75
N ARG A 222 -8.42 3.83 -9.62
CA ARG A 222 -8.70 5.25 -9.50
C ARG A 222 -10.19 5.48 -9.41
N ALA A 223 -10.61 6.35 -8.49
CA ALA A 223 -11.97 6.81 -8.35
C ALA A 223 -12.04 8.32 -8.54
N LYS A 224 -13.03 8.78 -9.30
CA LYS A 224 -13.20 10.19 -9.65
C LYS A 224 -14.67 10.61 -9.48
N LYS A 225 -14.86 11.68 -8.69
CA LYS A 225 -16.11 12.43 -8.55
C LYS A 225 -15.75 13.90 -8.71
N GLU A 226 -16.17 14.53 -9.81
CA GLU A 226 -15.85 15.94 -10.11
C GLU A 226 -14.34 16.27 -10.00
N SER A 227 -13.95 17.12 -9.04
CA SER A 227 -12.56 17.48 -8.73
C SER A 227 -11.85 16.49 -7.80
N ILE A 228 -12.59 15.65 -7.08
CA ILE A 228 -12.05 14.66 -6.15
C ILE A 228 -11.51 13.47 -6.95
N LYS A 229 -10.23 13.18 -6.74
CA LYS A 229 -9.54 12.02 -7.32
C LYS A 229 -8.88 11.24 -6.21
N ASN A 230 -9.26 9.98 -6.07
CA ASN A 230 -8.58 9.04 -5.18
C ASN A 230 -7.94 7.94 -5.99
N GLU A 231 -6.80 7.47 -5.53
CA GLU A 231 -6.03 6.44 -6.20
C GLU A 231 -5.50 5.45 -5.15
N TRP A 232 -5.67 4.16 -5.45
CA TRP A 232 -5.06 3.07 -4.71
C TRP A 232 -4.18 2.31 -5.68
N ARG A 233 -2.91 2.14 -5.31
CA ARG A 233 -1.93 1.41 -6.10
C ARG A 233 -1.40 0.22 -5.31
N ASP A 234 -1.03 -0.84 -6.02
CA ASP A 234 -0.23 -1.91 -5.48
C ASP A 234 1.06 -1.40 -4.82
N GLY A 235 1.49 -2.10 -3.79
CA GLY A 235 2.74 -1.77 -3.13
C GLY A 235 3.10 -2.92 -2.23
N LYS A 236 3.37 -2.64 -0.96
CA LYS A 236 3.56 -3.70 0.04
C LYS A 236 2.28 -4.51 0.30
N ILE A 237 1.13 -3.87 0.10
CA ILE A 237 -0.19 -4.48 0.21
C ILE A 237 -0.81 -4.37 -1.19
N LEU A 238 -1.27 -5.49 -1.71
CA LEU A 238 -1.95 -5.56 -2.99
C LEU A 238 -3.37 -4.99 -2.90
N LEU A 239 -3.96 -4.58 -4.03
CA LEU A 239 -5.32 -4.03 -4.07
C LEU A 239 -6.39 -4.97 -3.52
N GLU A 240 -6.23 -6.27 -3.70
CA GLU A 240 -7.13 -7.33 -3.25
C GLU A 240 -7.39 -7.24 -1.73
N TYR A 241 -6.37 -6.87 -0.96
CA TYR A 241 -6.45 -6.72 0.50
C TYR A 241 -6.95 -5.34 0.94
N LYS A 242 -7.33 -4.47 0.00
CA LYS A 242 -7.80 -3.10 0.28
C LYS A 242 -9.28 -2.91 -0.02
N LEU A 243 -10.03 -3.96 -0.37
CA LEU A 243 -11.43 -3.86 -0.77
C LEU A 243 -12.30 -3.11 0.26
N ALA A 244 -12.21 -3.46 1.55
CA ALA A 244 -12.95 -2.77 2.61
C ALA A 244 -12.58 -1.29 2.71
N LEU A 245 -11.28 -0.97 2.64
CA LEU A 245 -10.77 0.40 2.68
C LEU A 245 -11.22 1.23 1.47
N ILE A 246 -11.18 0.63 0.28
CA ILE A 246 -11.60 1.26 -0.97
C ILE A 246 -13.10 1.57 -0.87
N LEU A 247 -13.94 0.57 -0.57
CA LEU A 247 -15.39 0.77 -0.51
C LEU A 247 -15.79 1.77 0.59
N ALA A 248 -15.20 1.68 1.78
CA ALA A 248 -15.46 2.66 2.85
C ALA A 248 -15.14 4.09 2.40
N LYS A 249 -14.01 4.28 1.70
CA LYS A 249 -13.66 5.60 1.20
C LYS A 249 -14.62 6.08 0.11
N LEU A 250 -15.10 5.19 -0.76
CA LEU A 250 -16.09 5.54 -1.78
C LEU A 250 -17.45 5.91 -1.16
N GLU A 251 -17.93 5.14 -0.19
CA GLU A 251 -19.17 5.45 0.54
C GLU A 251 -19.08 6.81 1.25
N LEU A 252 -17.93 7.16 1.83
CA LEU A 252 -17.72 8.50 2.41
C LEU A 252 -17.75 9.60 1.35
N ILE A 253 -17.12 9.40 0.19
CA ILE A 253 -17.15 10.38 -0.93
C ILE A 253 -18.57 10.53 -1.48
N ALA A 254 -19.36 9.45 -1.47
CA ALA A 254 -20.76 9.52 -1.86
C ALA A 254 -21.61 10.26 -0.82
N ALA A 255 -21.26 10.19 0.47
CA ALA A 255 -21.98 10.87 1.55
C ALA A 255 -21.63 12.36 1.72
N GLU A 256 -20.50 12.83 1.15
CA GLU A 256 -20.10 14.24 1.03
C GLU A 256 -20.86 14.97 -0.09
#